data_AF-A0A7S2L1K6-F1
#
_entry.id   AF-A0A7S2L1K6-F1
#
_cell.length_a   1.000
_cell.length_b   1.000
_cell.length_c   1.000
_cell.angle_alpha   90.00
_cell.angle_beta   90.00
_cell.angle_gamma   90.00
#
_symmetry.space_group_name_H-M   'P 1'
#
loop_
_entity.id
_entity.type
_entity.pdbx_description
1 polymer ?
#
loop_
_entity_poly.entity_id
_entity_poly.type
_entity_poly.pdbx_seq_one_letter_code
_entity_poly.pdbx_strand_id
1 'polypeptide(L)'
;EKGITGKGQVVLVSDSGLDTDNCYFWDSSPGELRNATTQMERRKVVNYYDYKDDTDILLGHGTHVAGTVAGKKSADGITEDEDGFGDGIAKDAKLAIFDL
;
A
#
# COMPACT_ATOMS: atom_id res chain seq x y z
N GLU A 1 3.53 -22.83 -9.02
CA GLU A 1 2.57 -21.74 -8.78
C GLU A 1 1.86 -21.35 -10.07
N LYS A 2 0.66 -20.76 -10.00
CA LYS A 2 -0.13 -20.38 -11.19
C LYS A 2 0.14 -18.97 -11.74
N GLY A 3 1.10 -18.23 -11.16
CA GLY A 3 1.47 -16.88 -11.62
C GLY A 3 0.42 -15.79 -11.39
N ILE A 4 -0.51 -16.00 -10.44
CA ILE A 4 -1.56 -15.03 -10.09
C ILE A 4 -1.05 -14.23 -8.89
N THR A 5 -0.82 -12.93 -9.08
CA THR A 5 -0.18 -12.04 -8.10
C THR A 5 -1.03 -10.84 -7.69
N GLY A 6 -2.26 -10.74 -8.22
CA GLY A 6 -3.15 -9.59 -8.01
C GLY A 6 -3.00 -8.45 -9.01
N LYS A 7 -2.12 -8.59 -10.02
CA LYS A 7 -1.90 -7.58 -11.05
C LYS A 7 -3.21 -7.09 -11.69
N GLY A 8 -3.38 -5.78 -11.73
CA GLY A 8 -4.57 -5.11 -12.28
C GLY A 8 -5.77 -5.06 -11.32
N GLN A 9 -5.63 -5.53 -10.08
CA GLN A 9 -6.65 -5.41 -9.04
C GLN A 9 -6.31 -4.28 -8.07
N VAL A 10 -7.35 -3.73 -7.44
CA VAL A 10 -7.24 -2.81 -6.30
C VAL A 10 -7.97 -3.45 -5.13
N VAL A 11 -7.32 -3.54 -3.97
CA VAL A 11 -7.90 -4.07 -2.73
C VAL A 11 -8.07 -2.93 -1.74
N LEU A 12 -9.27 -2.81 -1.15
CA LEU A 12 -9.53 -1.88 -0.06
C LEU A 12 -9.15 -2.54 1.27
N VAL A 13 -8.38 -1.84 2.09
CA VAL A 13 -8.12 -2.18 3.50
C VAL A 13 -8.73 -1.08 4.36
N SER A 14 -9.61 -1.48 5.29
CA SER A 14 -10.25 -0.59 6.25
C SER A 14 -9.77 -0.95 7.65
N ASP A 15 -8.87 -0.16 8.22
CA ASP A 15 -8.13 -0.51 9.45
C ASP A 15 -7.58 0.76 10.13
N SER A 16 -6.60 0.64 11.04
CA SER A 16 -6.01 1.73 11.83
C SER A 16 -5.12 2.71 11.07
N GLY A 17 -5.24 2.76 9.74
CA GLY A 17 -4.37 3.53 8.87
C GLY A 17 -3.23 2.72 8.24
N LEU A 18 -2.25 3.43 7.69
CA LEU A 18 -1.09 2.85 7.03
C LEU A 18 0.14 3.76 7.18
N ASP A 19 1.27 3.19 7.61
CA ASP A 19 2.59 3.82 7.47
C ASP A 19 3.01 3.81 5.99
N THR A 20 2.77 4.92 5.29
CA THR A 20 3.12 5.08 3.88
C THR A 20 4.62 5.19 3.64
N ASP A 21 5.43 5.46 4.66
CA ASP A 21 6.89 5.57 4.54
C ASP A 21 7.59 4.21 4.63
N ASN A 22 6.85 3.16 5.02
CA ASN A 22 7.34 1.80 5.00
C ASN A 22 7.73 1.37 3.57
N CYS A 23 8.88 0.73 3.40
CA CYS A 23 9.40 0.28 2.09
C CYS A 23 8.45 -0.64 1.29
N TYR A 24 7.43 -1.24 1.92
CA TYR A 24 6.41 -2.03 1.21
C TYR A 24 5.29 -1.18 0.58
N PHE A 25 5.18 0.11 0.93
CA PHE A 25 4.14 1.04 0.45
C PHE A 25 4.67 2.36 -0.10
N TRP A 26 5.88 2.77 0.32
CA TRP A 26 6.56 4.01 -0.07
C TRP A 26 6.51 4.24 -1.58
N ASP A 27 6.16 5.45 -2.00
CA ASP A 27 5.96 5.82 -3.40
C ASP A 27 6.59 7.19 -3.66
N SER A 28 7.46 7.29 -4.67
CA SER A 28 8.13 8.55 -5.00
C SER A 28 7.31 9.46 -5.92
N SER A 29 6.07 9.09 -6.25
CA SER A 29 5.19 9.86 -7.15
C SER A 29 4.89 11.24 -6.57
N PRO A 30 4.88 12.30 -7.41
CA PRO A 30 4.55 13.65 -6.96
C PRO A 30 3.08 13.77 -6.54
N GLY A 31 2.79 14.76 -5.70
CA GLY A 31 1.44 15.06 -5.21
C GLY A 31 1.12 14.42 -3.86
N GLU A 32 0.06 14.90 -3.21
CA GLU A 32 -0.41 14.37 -1.92
C GLU A 32 -1.35 13.18 -2.13
N LEU A 33 -1.16 12.10 -1.37
CA LEU A 33 -2.00 10.89 -1.42
C LEU A 33 -3.35 11.05 -0.68
N ARG A 34 -3.50 12.13 0.08
CA ARG A 34 -4.57 12.34 1.08
C ARG A 34 -5.84 12.93 0.47
N ASN A 35 -6.92 13.01 1.27
CA ASN A 35 -8.24 13.52 0.88
C ASN A 35 -9.03 12.65 -0.13
N ALA A 36 -8.95 11.32 -0.07
CA ALA A 36 -9.74 10.43 -0.93
C ALA A 36 -9.49 10.57 -2.45
N THR A 37 -8.44 11.29 -2.88
CA THR A 37 -8.18 11.48 -4.30
C THR A 37 -7.57 10.21 -4.89
N THR A 38 -8.22 9.63 -5.91
CA THR A 38 -7.71 8.43 -6.58
C THR A 38 -6.60 8.79 -7.57
N GLN A 39 -5.42 8.22 -7.37
CA GLN A 39 -4.21 8.45 -8.17
C GLN A 39 -3.68 7.11 -8.69
N MET A 40 -4.28 6.62 -9.78
CA MET A 40 -4.01 5.27 -10.31
C MET A 40 -2.58 5.08 -10.85
N GLU A 41 -1.82 6.15 -11.09
CA GLU A 41 -0.43 6.07 -11.56
C GLU A 41 0.57 5.75 -10.45
N ARG A 42 0.18 5.90 -9.18
CA ARG A 42 0.99 5.47 -8.03
C ARG A 42 1.26 3.97 -8.06
N ARG A 43 2.44 3.54 -7.63
CA ARG A 43 2.85 2.13 -7.70
C ARG A 43 2.01 1.25 -6.78
N LYS A 44 1.70 1.71 -5.58
CA LYS A 44 1.15 0.86 -4.51
C LYS A 44 -0.16 1.37 -3.94
N VAL A 45 -0.15 2.51 -3.24
CA VAL A 45 -1.35 3.09 -2.64
C VAL A 45 -1.94 4.11 -3.60
N VAL A 46 -3.12 3.82 -4.15
CA VAL A 46 -3.79 4.68 -5.16
C VAL A 46 -4.89 5.53 -4.56
N ASN A 47 -5.28 5.27 -3.32
CA ASN A 47 -6.27 6.06 -2.60
C ASN A 47 -6.06 5.92 -1.10
N TYR A 48 -6.16 7.02 -0.38
CA TYR A 48 -6.17 7.03 1.08
C TYR A 48 -7.29 7.95 1.55
N TYR A 49 -8.24 7.37 2.30
CA TYR A 49 -9.31 8.08 2.97
C TYR A 49 -9.02 8.14 4.47
N ASP A 50 -8.64 9.33 4.92
CA ASP A 50 -8.18 9.70 6.26
C ASP A 50 -9.36 10.11 7.16
N TYR A 51 -10.27 9.18 7.46
CA TYR A 51 -11.46 9.51 8.26
C TYR A 51 -11.12 9.94 9.69
N LYS A 52 -10.14 9.28 10.31
CA LYS A 52 -9.71 9.60 11.67
C LYS A 52 -8.42 10.40 11.69
N ASP A 53 -7.39 9.86 11.06
CA ASP A 53 -6.14 10.52 10.78
C ASP A 53 -5.53 9.91 9.50
N ASP A 54 -4.24 10.08 9.30
CA ASP A 54 -3.59 9.92 8.03
C ASP A 54 -2.29 9.09 8.09
N THR A 55 -2.11 8.36 9.20
CA THR A 55 -0.93 7.58 9.52
C THR A 55 -1.34 6.32 10.25
N ASP A 56 -0.42 5.38 10.42
CA ASP A 56 -0.57 4.34 11.43
C ASP A 56 0.40 4.61 12.59
N ILE A 57 0.16 3.94 13.71
CA ILE A 57 1.10 3.96 14.84
C ILE A 57 2.30 3.03 14.58
N LEU A 58 3.36 3.20 15.36
CA LEU A 58 4.46 2.24 15.36
C LEU A 58 3.94 0.84 15.73
N LEU A 59 4.27 -0.17 14.90
CA LEU A 59 3.71 -1.53 14.98
C LEU A 59 2.18 -1.58 14.81
N GLY A 60 1.64 -0.64 14.04
CA GLY A 60 0.22 -0.52 13.77
C GLY A 60 -0.39 -1.72 13.04
N HIS A 61 -1.67 -1.95 13.33
CA HIS A 61 -2.40 -3.11 12.85
C HIS A 61 -2.69 -2.99 11.35
N GLY A 62 -3.14 -1.83 10.89
CA GLY A 62 -3.45 -1.56 9.49
C GLY A 62 -2.27 -1.75 8.55
N THR A 63 -1.09 -1.29 8.96
CA THR A 63 0.16 -1.49 8.22
C THR A 63 0.51 -2.97 8.06
N HIS A 64 0.38 -3.75 9.14
CA HIS A 64 0.62 -5.19 9.09
C HIS A 64 -0.40 -5.93 8.22
N VAL A 65 -1.68 -5.57 8.32
CA VAL A 65 -2.77 -6.12 7.49
C VAL A 65 -2.53 -5.80 6.02
N ALA A 66 -2.31 -4.53 5.67
CA ALA A 66 -2.05 -4.09 4.31
C ALA A 66 -0.81 -4.80 3.71
N GLY A 67 0.22 -5.01 4.52
CA GLY A 67 1.45 -5.71 4.12
C GLY A 67 1.16 -7.16 3.75
N THR A 68 0.43 -7.86 4.62
CA THR A 68 -0.02 -9.24 4.41
C THR A 68 -0.83 -9.39 3.12
N VAL A 69 -1.69 -8.41 2.83
CA VAL A 69 -2.57 -8.41 1.64
C VAL A 69 -1.77 -8.16 0.36
N ALA A 70 -1.09 -7.03 0.25
CA ALA A 70 -0.52 -6.56 -1.02
C ALA A 70 0.78 -5.75 -0.90
N GLY A 71 1.49 -5.84 0.22
CA GLY A 71 2.80 -5.19 0.37
C GLY A 71 3.78 -5.63 -0.72
N LYS A 72 4.51 -4.68 -1.32
CA LYS A 72 5.59 -4.98 -2.28
C LYS A 72 6.77 -4.08 -2.00
N LYS A 73 7.91 -4.69 -1.66
CA LYS A 73 9.13 -3.96 -1.34
C LYS A 73 9.57 -3.09 -2.53
N SER A 74 9.90 -1.84 -2.23
CA SER A 74 10.60 -0.92 -3.11
C SER A 74 11.59 -0.09 -2.29
N ALA A 75 12.84 -0.02 -2.73
CA ALA A 75 13.89 0.73 -2.01
C ALA A 75 13.86 2.24 -2.35
N ASP A 76 13.40 2.59 -3.54
CA ASP A 76 13.37 3.96 -4.07
C ASP A 76 11.93 4.50 -4.22
N GLY A 77 10.92 3.65 -4.06
CA GLY A 77 9.51 4.00 -4.28
C GLY A 77 9.10 3.99 -5.75
N ILE A 78 9.93 3.44 -6.64
CA ILE A 78 9.72 3.35 -8.09
C ILE A 78 9.87 1.89 -8.55
N THR A 79 10.99 1.27 -8.17
CA THR A 79 11.43 -0.03 -8.66
C THR A 79 10.94 -1.13 -7.71
N GLU A 80 10.30 -2.17 -8.27
CA GLU A 80 9.75 -3.33 -7.54
C GLU A 80 10.43 -4.65 -7.94
N ASP A 81 11.64 -4.56 -8.51
CA ASP A 81 12.37 -5.68 -9.13
C ASP A 81 12.98 -6.64 -8.10
N GLU A 82 12.98 -6.27 -6.82
CA GLU A 82 13.41 -7.12 -5.72
C GLU A 82 12.20 -7.75 -5.02
N ASP A 83 12.22 -9.07 -4.85
CA ASP A 83 11.27 -9.74 -3.96
C ASP A 83 11.61 -9.45 -2.50
N GLY A 84 10.64 -8.88 -1.78
CA GLY A 84 10.73 -8.70 -0.34
C GLY A 84 10.46 -10.02 0.37
N PHE A 85 11.16 -10.25 1.48
CA PHE A 85 10.91 -11.42 2.33
C PHE A 85 9.47 -11.45 2.88
N GLY A 86 8.84 -10.28 3.02
CA GLY A 86 7.47 -10.10 3.49
C GLY A 86 6.52 -9.59 2.41
N ASP A 87 6.76 -9.88 1.13
CA ASP A 87 5.81 -9.52 0.08
C ASP A 87 4.43 -10.16 0.34
N GLY A 88 3.38 -9.38 0.10
CA GLY A 88 2.00 -9.79 0.36
C GLY A 88 1.51 -10.89 -0.59
N ILE A 89 0.38 -11.50 -0.23
CA ILE A 89 -0.25 -12.57 -1.03
C ILE A 89 -0.56 -12.09 -2.45
N ALA A 90 -1.08 -10.86 -2.57
CA ALA A 90 -1.38 -10.18 -3.83
C ALA A 90 -0.41 -9.03 -4.08
N LYS A 91 0.91 -9.32 -4.07
CA LYS A 91 1.97 -8.32 -4.15
C LYS A 91 1.91 -7.36 -5.36
N ASP A 92 1.28 -7.74 -6.47
CA ASP A 92 1.14 -6.87 -7.65
C ASP A 92 -0.22 -6.13 -7.69
N ALA A 93 -1.07 -6.33 -6.68
CA ALA A 93 -2.26 -5.51 -6.50
C ALA A 93 -1.91 -4.12 -5.96
N LYS A 94 -2.79 -3.16 -6.21
CA LYS A 94 -2.75 -1.84 -5.60
C LYS A 94 -3.67 -1.79 -4.38
N LEU A 95 -3.43 -0.82 -3.49
CA LEU A 95 -4.19 -0.62 -2.26
C LEU A 95 -5.01 0.66 -2.32
N ALA A 96 -6.24 0.57 -1.83
CA ALA A 96 -7.00 1.70 -1.31
C ALA A 96 -7.06 1.55 0.21
N ILE A 97 -6.87 2.64 0.95
CA ILE A 97 -6.89 2.64 2.41
C ILE A 97 -8.07 3.47 2.90
N PHE A 98 -8.79 2.92 3.88
CA PHE A 98 -9.77 3.64 4.67
C PHE A 98 -9.33 3.57 6.14
N ASP A 99 -9.02 4.73 6.71
CA ASP A 99 -8.42 4.86 8.03
C ASP A 99 -9.49 5.17 9.10
N LEU A 100 -9.77 4.22 10.01
CA LEU A 100 -10.90 4.21 10.95
C LEU A 100 -10.61 4.73 12.37
#